data_AF-A0A2P6NIT3-F1
#
_entry.id   AF-A0A2P6NIT3-F1
#
_cell.length_a   1.000
_cell.length_b   1.000
_cell.length_c   1.000
_cell.angle_alpha   90.00
_cell.angle_beta   90.00
_cell.angle_gamma   90.00
#
_symmetry.space_group_name_H-M   'P 1'
#
loop_
_entity.id
_entity.type
_entity.pdbx_description
1 polymer ?
#
loop_
_entity_poly.entity_id
_entity_poly.type
_entity_poly.pdbx_seq_one_letter_code
_entity_poly.pdbx_strand_id
1 'polypeptide(L)'
;MCALSMLRDDAKKNSYIVPEGYRPTFSQEPPSELLAEGYSHSQVARLLCSESEVFVRDASTCNMIFSRPTLTNANYKEQRLLLEEYRANAYPTVRRKAELADKLNTTDRRIQVWFQNRRQRSDGGVQAIAIDNLTNMTFTTAARMECHLLRIGSRRPSFSIQLLAAKDKSGRLFRNARRAVDGYRRASPLKGCLVELLQTTAATSNVKNVFDVNRIFYSSFSSAGSRLESFSGSMRSTILALALCIVLASGAQCAWGKEKKWSGNNFYDQFDFWTSGDPTHGHVQFKDRATAQKTGLISVQGDKVYMGVDHTNKAPKGRPAIRLQSKQSFTEGLLIIDLDHMPGSVCGSWPAFWTVGGSWPRGGEIDIIEGVNKGNVNQVTLHTNSGCKVGSRNMTGRATGDNCDVAATGNAGCGVQITKANSYGDSFNRNGGGAYAMERTTNSIKVWFFPKNKYPSDLLSGHPNPCNWGKPDSHTPLGGNCPASHFGPQNIIFDITFCGDWAGAVFGQQGCGNDCKGFVSNNPSAFKESYWLINSVRLLSK
;
A
#
# COMPACT_ATOMS: atom_id res chain seq x y z
N MET A 1 -17.02 -57.05 14.57
CA MET A 1 -18.28 -56.29 14.45
C MET A 1 -17.92 -54.82 14.39
N CYS A 2 -18.34 -54.15 13.30
CA CYS A 2 -18.37 -52.71 12.96
C CYS A 2 -17.16 -51.81 13.25
N ALA A 3 -16.76 -50.81 12.45
CA ALA A 3 -16.92 -50.38 11.06
C ALA A 3 -16.15 -49.03 10.98
N LEU A 4 -15.45 -48.77 9.86
CA LEU A 4 -15.16 -47.49 9.14
C LEU A 4 -15.06 -46.13 9.91
N SER A 5 -14.28 -45.10 9.55
CA SER A 5 -13.26 -44.78 8.53
C SER A 5 -12.87 -43.28 8.68
N MET A 6 -11.61 -42.91 8.40
CA MET A 6 -11.05 -41.61 7.89
C MET A 6 -11.45 -40.27 8.59
N LEU A 7 -10.53 -39.35 8.95
CA LEU A 7 -9.65 -38.53 8.09
C LEU A 7 -8.45 -37.92 8.89
N ARG A 8 -7.40 -37.56 8.15
CA ARG A 8 -6.16 -36.85 8.56
C ARG A 8 -6.41 -35.50 9.26
N ASP A 9 -5.52 -35.12 10.19
CA ASP A 9 -4.60 -33.98 9.99
C ASP A 9 -3.56 -33.84 11.12
N ASP A 10 -2.31 -33.65 10.70
CA ASP A 10 -1.13 -33.36 11.51
C ASP A 10 -1.18 -31.94 12.09
N ALA A 11 -1.06 -31.81 13.41
CA ALA A 11 -0.56 -30.58 14.04
C ALA A 11 0.04 -30.87 15.43
N LYS A 12 1.37 -30.84 15.51
CA LYS A 12 2.15 -30.89 16.76
C LYS A 12 1.76 -29.71 17.66
N LYS A 13 1.18 -29.98 18.84
CA LYS A 13 1.02 -29.02 19.94
C LYS A 13 2.24 -29.11 20.88
N ASN A 14 2.96 -28.01 21.05
CA ASN A 14 3.91 -27.83 22.15
C ASN A 14 3.13 -27.61 23.46
N SER A 15 3.18 -28.60 24.36
CA SER A 15 2.72 -28.50 25.74
C SER A 15 3.84 -27.95 26.64
N TYR A 16 3.56 -26.89 27.41
CA TYR A 16 4.45 -26.45 28.50
C TYR A 16 4.04 -27.13 29.82
N ILE A 17 5.03 -27.67 30.53
CA ILE A 17 4.90 -28.32 31.84
C ILE A 17 4.87 -27.24 32.92
N VAL A 18 3.93 -27.34 33.88
CA VAL A 18 3.88 -26.49 35.09
C VAL A 18 4.54 -27.27 36.24
N PRO A 19 5.44 -26.67 37.05
CA PRO A 19 6.06 -27.37 38.17
C PRO A 19 5.05 -27.75 39.26
N GLU A 20 5.19 -28.94 39.83
CA GLU A 20 4.44 -29.40 41.00
C GLU A 20 4.71 -28.49 42.21
N GLY A 21 3.63 -27.96 42.79
CA GLY A 21 3.69 -27.18 44.04
C GLY A 21 2.99 -25.82 44.00
N TYR A 22 2.52 -25.33 42.85
CA TYR A 22 1.85 -24.02 42.77
C TYR A 22 0.33 -24.13 42.96
N ARG A 23 -0.19 -23.70 44.12
CA ARG A 23 -1.63 -23.48 44.35
C ARG A 23 -1.92 -21.97 44.37
N PRO A 24 -2.68 -21.42 43.42
CA PRO A 24 -3.16 -20.05 43.53
C PRO A 24 -4.23 -19.98 44.62
N THR A 25 -4.10 -19.06 45.56
CA THR A 25 -5.16 -18.72 46.51
C THR A 25 -6.16 -17.76 45.85
N PHE A 26 -7.44 -18.15 45.82
CA PHE A 26 -8.54 -17.34 45.32
C PHE A 26 -9.20 -16.59 46.47
N SER A 27 -9.48 -15.29 46.32
CA SER A 27 -10.09 -14.50 47.39
C SER A 27 -11.62 -14.59 47.47
N GLN A 28 -12.32 -15.19 46.49
CA GLN A 28 -13.74 -15.61 46.58
C GLN A 28 -14.06 -16.73 45.57
N GLU A 29 -15.07 -17.57 45.89
CA GLU A 29 -15.53 -18.70 45.06
C GLU A 29 -16.18 -18.25 43.74
N PRO A 30 -16.02 -19.02 42.64
CA PRO A 30 -16.61 -18.71 41.33
C PRO A 30 -18.14 -18.87 41.35
N PRO A 31 -18.88 -18.17 40.46
CA PRO A 31 -20.34 -18.24 40.41
C PRO A 31 -20.83 -19.67 40.16
N SER A 32 -21.80 -20.11 40.96
CA SER A 32 -22.25 -21.51 41.13
C SER A 32 -22.89 -22.18 39.89
N GLU A 33 -23.12 -21.46 38.80
CA GLU A 33 -23.79 -22.02 37.60
C GLU A 33 -22.83 -22.70 36.61
N LEU A 34 -21.52 -22.39 36.58
CA LEU A 34 -20.56 -23.00 35.64
C LEU A 34 -20.05 -24.39 36.09
N LEU A 35 -20.19 -24.71 37.38
CA LEU A 35 -19.93 -26.04 37.91
C LEU A 35 -21.09 -27.00 37.64
N ALA A 36 -22.32 -26.49 37.44
CA ALA A 36 -23.51 -27.28 37.13
C ALA A 36 -23.51 -27.86 35.70
N GLU A 37 -22.65 -27.36 34.81
CA GLU A 37 -22.47 -27.88 33.44
C GLU A 37 -21.23 -28.80 33.28
N GLY A 38 -20.57 -29.20 34.39
CA GLY A 38 -19.51 -30.22 34.37
C GLY A 38 -18.09 -29.73 34.05
N TYR A 39 -17.83 -28.41 34.07
CA TYR A 39 -16.50 -27.86 33.81
C TYR A 39 -15.63 -27.82 35.07
N SER A 40 -14.36 -28.23 34.95
CA SER A 40 -13.38 -28.15 36.05
C SER A 40 -12.95 -26.72 36.34
N HIS A 41 -12.50 -26.46 37.57
CA HIS A 41 -11.95 -25.16 37.99
C HIS A 41 -10.85 -24.63 37.04
N SER A 42 -10.05 -25.52 36.43
CA SER A 42 -9.00 -25.15 35.47
C SER A 42 -9.53 -24.72 34.09
N GLN A 43 -10.74 -25.13 33.72
CA GLN A 43 -11.39 -24.75 32.46
C GLN A 43 -12.10 -23.40 32.61
N VAL A 44 -12.74 -23.17 33.75
CA VAL A 44 -13.36 -21.88 34.10
C VAL A 44 -12.30 -20.77 34.19
N ALA A 45 -11.15 -21.05 34.81
CA ALA A 45 -10.03 -20.10 34.87
C ALA A 45 -9.45 -19.74 33.49
N ARG A 46 -9.38 -20.71 32.56
CA ARG A 46 -8.90 -20.47 31.19
C ARG A 46 -9.86 -19.65 30.34
N LEU A 47 -11.17 -19.86 30.51
CA LEU A 47 -12.21 -19.05 29.86
C LEU A 47 -12.15 -17.59 30.34
N LEU A 48 -12.04 -17.37 31.65
CA LEU A 48 -11.98 -16.03 32.24
C LEU A 48 -10.68 -15.27 31.94
N CYS A 49 -9.56 -15.97 31.76
CA CYS A 49 -8.29 -15.35 31.36
C CYS A 49 -8.22 -15.00 29.86
N SER A 50 -9.06 -15.57 29.00
CA SER A 50 -9.04 -15.30 27.55
C SER A 50 -9.75 -14.01 27.12
N GLU A 51 -10.42 -13.31 28.04
CA GLU A 51 -11.28 -12.16 27.73
C GLU A 51 -10.87 -10.83 28.37
N SER A 52 -9.70 -10.73 29.01
CA SER A 52 -9.22 -9.47 29.59
C SER A 52 -7.75 -9.19 29.28
N GLU A 53 -7.48 -8.39 28.24
CA GLU A 53 -6.14 -7.86 27.93
C GLU A 53 -6.03 -6.38 28.33
N VAL A 54 -5.48 -6.12 29.52
CA VAL A 54 -4.78 -4.87 29.87
C VAL A 54 -3.69 -5.21 30.88
N PHE A 55 -2.40 -5.17 30.52
CA PHE A 55 -1.31 -4.94 31.49
C PHE A 55 -0.10 -4.24 30.84
N VAL A 56 0.29 -3.10 31.42
CA VAL A 56 1.58 -2.42 31.24
C VAL A 56 2.53 -2.94 32.32
N ARG A 57 3.77 -3.31 31.97
CA ARG A 57 4.84 -3.59 32.94
C ARG A 57 5.55 -2.29 33.32
N ASP A 58 5.48 -1.91 34.60
CA ASP A 58 6.55 -1.18 35.28
C ASP A 58 7.40 -2.19 36.07
N ALA A 59 8.71 -2.05 35.99
CA ALA A 59 9.68 -2.92 36.62
C ALA A 59 10.10 -2.33 37.96
N SER A 60 9.29 -2.51 39.02
CA SER A 60 9.82 -2.50 40.41
C SER A 60 8.83 -2.92 41.52
N THR A 61 7.51 -2.95 41.33
CA THR A 61 6.59 -3.43 42.38
C THR A 61 5.37 -4.16 41.78
N CYS A 62 5.13 -5.40 42.21
CA CYS A 62 4.02 -6.23 41.71
C CYS A 62 2.83 -6.13 42.69
N ASN A 63 1.87 -5.25 42.42
CA ASN A 63 0.54 -5.24 43.07
C ASN A 63 -0.53 -4.91 42.01
N MET A 64 -1.57 -5.74 41.89
CA MET A 64 -2.71 -5.52 40.97
C MET A 64 -3.92 -4.97 41.73
N ILE A 65 -4.42 -3.80 41.30
CA ILE A 65 -5.71 -3.24 41.74
C ILE A 65 -6.77 -3.58 40.69
N PHE A 66 -7.86 -4.25 41.09
CA PHE A 66 -8.99 -4.61 40.22
C PHE A 66 -10.02 -3.48 40.12
N SER A 67 -10.59 -3.28 38.93
CA SER A 67 -11.86 -2.58 38.73
C SER A 67 -12.62 -3.26 37.57
N ARG A 68 -13.70 -3.99 37.86
CA ARG A 68 -14.60 -4.60 36.85
C ARG A 68 -15.99 -3.97 36.94
N PRO A 69 -16.69 -3.70 35.81
CA PRO A 69 -18.15 -3.54 35.79
C PRO A 69 -18.85 -4.90 35.60
N THR A 70 -19.97 -5.11 36.28
CA THR A 70 -20.81 -6.32 36.27
C THR A 70 -21.74 -6.38 35.04
N LEU A 71 -21.82 -7.54 34.36
CA LEU A 71 -22.74 -7.81 33.23
C LEU A 71 -23.63 -9.02 33.56
N THR A 72 -24.92 -8.98 33.18
CA THR A 72 -25.95 -10.01 33.46
C THR A 72 -26.02 -11.12 32.38
N ASN A 73 -26.62 -12.29 32.71
CA ASN A 73 -26.70 -13.49 31.85
C ASN A 73 -27.39 -13.29 30.49
N ALA A 74 -28.38 -12.39 30.39
CA ALA A 74 -29.06 -12.08 29.13
C ALA A 74 -28.11 -11.42 28.10
N ASN A 75 -27.19 -10.58 28.57
CA ASN A 75 -26.20 -9.91 27.72
C ASN A 75 -25.17 -10.89 27.12
N TYR A 76 -24.95 -12.06 27.74
CA TYR A 76 -23.96 -13.03 27.28
C TYR A 76 -24.39 -13.75 26.00
N LYS A 77 -25.65 -14.15 25.89
CA LYS A 77 -26.19 -14.82 24.68
C LYS A 77 -26.21 -13.87 23.48
N GLU A 78 -26.60 -12.61 23.70
CA GLU A 78 -26.57 -11.56 22.68
C GLU A 78 -25.14 -11.29 22.19
N GLN A 79 -24.18 -11.17 23.11
CA GLN A 79 -22.78 -10.96 22.76
C GLN A 79 -22.19 -12.15 21.99
N ARG A 80 -22.52 -13.40 22.37
CA ARG A 80 -22.04 -14.59 21.66
C ARG A 80 -22.52 -14.66 20.22
N LEU A 81 -23.80 -14.42 19.96
CA LEU A 81 -24.35 -14.46 18.60
C LEU A 81 -23.67 -13.40 17.72
N LEU A 82 -23.53 -12.18 18.24
CA LEU A 82 -22.87 -11.09 17.51
C LEU A 82 -21.39 -11.37 17.25
N LEU A 83 -20.70 -12.06 18.18
CA LEU A 83 -19.30 -12.47 18.01
C LEU A 83 -19.12 -13.57 16.96
N GLU A 84 -20.05 -14.52 16.89
CA GLU A 84 -20.04 -15.58 15.89
C GLU A 84 -20.27 -15.00 14.48
N GLU A 85 -21.26 -14.13 14.33
CA GLU A 85 -21.51 -13.39 13.09
C GLU A 85 -20.33 -12.51 12.70
N TYR A 86 -19.66 -11.88 13.67
CA TYR A 86 -18.46 -11.09 13.45
C TYR A 86 -17.28 -11.90 12.93
N ARG A 87 -17.10 -13.13 13.42
CA ARG A 87 -16.05 -14.05 12.95
C ARG A 87 -16.31 -14.54 11.52
N ALA A 88 -17.57 -14.76 11.18
CA ALA A 88 -17.96 -15.17 9.82
C ALA A 88 -17.88 -14.00 8.83
N ASN A 89 -18.35 -12.81 9.23
CA ASN A 89 -18.27 -11.60 8.44
C ASN A 89 -18.25 -10.34 9.32
N ALA A 90 -17.07 -9.73 9.46
CA ALA A 90 -16.89 -8.50 10.23
C ALA A 90 -17.61 -7.26 9.62
N TYR A 91 -18.11 -7.35 8.38
CA TYR A 91 -18.84 -6.29 7.66
C TYR A 91 -20.19 -6.81 7.11
N PRO A 92 -21.21 -7.01 7.95
CA PRO A 92 -22.51 -7.49 7.52
C PRO A 92 -23.24 -6.50 6.60
N THR A 93 -23.93 -7.03 5.58
CA THR A 93 -24.73 -6.24 4.62
C THR A 93 -25.91 -5.55 5.31
N VAL A 94 -26.55 -4.58 4.64
CA VAL A 94 -27.75 -3.90 5.18
C VAL A 94 -28.83 -4.91 5.55
N ARG A 95 -29.12 -5.86 4.65
CA ARG A 95 -30.08 -6.93 4.90
C ARG A 95 -29.69 -7.79 6.11
N ARG A 96 -28.40 -8.18 6.24
CA ARG A 96 -27.96 -9.02 7.36
C ARG A 96 -28.03 -8.29 8.70
N LYS A 97 -27.78 -6.97 8.72
CA LYS A 97 -27.94 -6.16 9.94
C LYS A 97 -29.39 -6.08 10.38
N ALA A 98 -30.33 -5.95 9.45
CA ALA A 98 -31.77 -5.98 9.74
C ALA A 98 -32.20 -7.33 10.32
N GLU A 99 -31.76 -8.44 9.70
CA GLU A 99 -32.05 -9.80 10.21
C GLU A 99 -31.50 -10.03 11.64
N LEU A 100 -30.32 -9.48 11.96
CA LEU A 100 -29.74 -9.57 13.31
C LEU A 100 -30.43 -8.64 14.30
N ALA A 101 -30.91 -7.48 13.86
CA ALA A 101 -31.66 -6.55 14.66
C ALA A 101 -33.01 -7.16 15.09
N ASP A 102 -33.73 -7.76 14.15
CA ASP A 102 -34.98 -8.50 14.41
C ASP A 102 -34.74 -9.67 15.38
N LYS A 103 -33.67 -10.46 15.15
CA LYS A 103 -33.35 -11.64 15.97
C LYS A 103 -32.95 -11.30 17.41
N LEU A 104 -32.38 -10.12 17.62
CA LEU A 104 -31.94 -9.64 18.94
C LEU A 104 -32.89 -8.62 19.56
N ASN A 105 -34.07 -8.42 18.97
CA ASN A 105 -35.07 -7.43 19.40
C ASN A 105 -34.45 -6.05 19.66
N THR A 106 -33.64 -5.58 18.70
CA THR A 106 -32.87 -4.34 18.80
C THR A 106 -32.93 -3.59 17.47
N THR A 107 -32.20 -2.48 17.35
CA THR A 107 -32.20 -1.68 16.11
C THR A 107 -30.99 -1.97 15.25
N ASP A 108 -31.14 -1.86 13.93
CA ASP A 108 -30.05 -1.92 12.94
C ASP A 108 -28.87 -1.03 13.34
N ARG A 109 -29.17 0.14 13.92
CA ARG A 109 -28.17 1.08 14.39
C ARG A 109 -27.36 0.52 15.56
N ARG A 110 -27.98 -0.17 16.53
CA ARG A 110 -27.26 -0.80 17.65
C ARG A 110 -26.40 -1.97 17.17
N ILE A 111 -26.87 -2.77 16.21
CA ILE A 111 -26.05 -3.82 15.58
C ILE A 111 -24.87 -3.21 14.83
N GLN A 112 -25.11 -2.16 14.04
CA GLN A 112 -24.06 -1.45 13.32
C GLN A 112 -23.00 -0.88 14.26
N VAL A 113 -23.41 -0.24 15.35
CA VAL A 113 -22.51 0.33 16.36
C VAL A 113 -21.76 -0.77 17.10
N TRP A 114 -22.41 -1.90 17.42
CA TRP A 114 -21.73 -3.03 18.04
C TRP A 114 -20.62 -3.59 17.16
N PHE A 115 -20.89 -3.83 15.86
CA PHE A 115 -19.88 -4.31 14.91
C PHE A 115 -18.78 -3.26 14.69
N GLN A 116 -19.11 -1.96 14.67
CA GLN A 116 -18.14 -0.87 14.60
C GLN A 116 -17.20 -0.86 15.82
N ASN A 117 -17.76 -0.93 17.04
CA ASN A 117 -17.00 -0.95 18.28
C ASN A 117 -16.18 -2.24 18.41
N ARG A 118 -16.69 -3.38 17.90
CA ARG A 118 -15.95 -4.65 17.92
C ARG A 118 -14.75 -4.62 17.00
N ARG A 119 -14.84 -4.02 15.81
CA ARG A 119 -13.66 -3.78 14.94
C ARG A 119 -12.62 -2.92 15.64
N GLN A 120 -13.06 -1.83 16.26
CA GLN A 120 -12.16 -0.93 17.01
C GLN A 120 -11.44 -1.62 18.17
N ARG A 121 -12.09 -2.60 18.83
CA ARG A 121 -11.49 -3.36 19.94
C ARG A 121 -10.60 -4.53 19.48
N SER A 122 -10.87 -5.10 18.30
CA SER A 122 -10.07 -6.21 17.74
C SER A 122 -8.72 -5.71 17.22
N ASP A 123 -8.66 -4.44 16.79
CA ASP A 123 -7.44 -3.78 16.30
C ASP A 123 -6.60 -3.13 17.42
N GLY A 124 -7.03 -3.25 18.69
CA GLY A 124 -6.39 -2.64 19.85
C GLY A 124 -5.94 -3.66 20.91
N GLY A 125 -4.89 -4.42 20.61
CA GLY A 125 -4.19 -5.29 21.57
C GLY A 125 -4.21 -6.78 21.21
N VAL A 126 -3.16 -7.20 20.47
CA VAL A 126 -2.22 -8.29 20.84
C VAL A 126 -0.93 -8.00 20.04
N GLN A 127 0.01 -7.23 20.61
CA GLN A 127 1.41 -7.37 20.19
C GLN A 127 1.91 -8.69 20.77
N ALA A 128 1.70 -9.78 20.03
CA ALA A 128 2.54 -10.95 20.21
C ALA A 128 3.95 -10.52 19.80
N ILE A 129 4.80 -10.30 20.81
CA ILE A 129 6.24 -10.25 20.63
C ILE A 129 6.61 -11.59 19.99
N ALA A 130 6.77 -11.59 18.67
CA ALA A 130 7.57 -12.61 18.01
C ALA A 130 8.98 -12.45 18.58
N ILE A 131 9.40 -13.45 19.34
CA ILE A 131 10.80 -13.69 19.66
C ILE A 131 11.46 -14.03 18.33
N ASP A 132 11.90 -13.01 17.60
CA ASP A 132 12.84 -13.12 16.49
C ASP A 132 13.70 -11.85 16.46
N ASN A 133 14.65 -11.79 17.40
CA ASN A 133 15.78 -10.86 17.29
C ASN A 133 16.97 -11.38 18.11
N LEU A 134 17.60 -12.44 17.60
CA LEU A 134 19.00 -12.77 17.92
C LEU A 134 19.93 -12.64 16.71
N THR A 135 19.53 -11.91 15.67
CA THR A 135 20.39 -11.60 14.52
C THR A 135 20.23 -10.15 14.11
N ASN A 136 20.90 -9.23 14.81
CA ASN A 136 21.31 -7.92 14.27
C ASN A 136 22.26 -7.19 15.24
N MET A 137 23.51 -7.64 15.30
CA MET A 137 24.64 -6.84 15.83
C MET A 137 25.35 -6.16 14.66
N THR A 138 25.43 -4.83 14.69
CA THR A 138 26.32 -4.04 13.83
C THR A 138 27.70 -3.94 14.48
N PHE A 139 28.74 -4.50 13.86
CA PHE A 139 30.14 -4.28 14.24
C PHE A 139 30.73 -3.15 13.40
N THR A 140 31.32 -2.14 14.04
CA THR A 140 32.22 -1.18 13.39
C THR A 140 33.66 -1.64 13.63
N THR A 141 34.39 -1.97 12.56
CA THR A 141 35.82 -2.29 12.63
C THR A 141 36.60 -1.13 12.03
N ALA A 142 37.46 -0.49 12.84
CA ALA A 142 38.49 0.40 12.32
C ALA A 142 39.79 -0.40 12.25
N ALA A 143 40.30 -0.62 11.03
CA ALA A 143 41.63 -1.17 10.81
C ALA A 143 42.53 -0.06 10.24
N ARG A 144 43.69 0.18 10.85
CA ARG A 144 44.74 1.07 10.34
C ARG A 144 45.73 0.18 9.59
N MET A 145 45.94 0.44 8.30
CA MET A 145 46.87 -0.34 7.46
C MET A 145 48.13 0.49 7.24
N GLU A 146 49.23 0.15 7.91
CA GLU A 146 50.55 0.68 7.60
C GLU A 146 51.28 -0.31 6.68
N CYS A 147 51.80 0.19 5.57
CA CYS A 147 52.52 -0.59 4.57
C CYS A 147 54.01 -0.29 4.69
N HIS A 148 54.81 -1.22 5.21
CA HIS A 148 56.27 -1.14 5.13
C HIS A 148 56.78 -2.01 3.99
N LEU A 149 57.48 -1.38 3.04
CA LEU A 149 58.24 -2.03 1.97
C LEU A 149 59.44 -2.79 2.55
N LEU A 150 59.49 -4.11 2.38
CA LEU A 150 60.73 -4.88 2.54
C LEU A 150 60.94 -5.87 1.38
N ARG A 151 62.20 -5.93 0.94
CA ARG A 151 62.73 -6.61 -0.25
C ARG A 151 62.63 -8.15 -0.19
N ILE A 152 62.41 -8.71 -1.39
CA ILE A 152 62.89 -9.98 -1.97
C ILE A 152 63.32 -11.10 -1.00
N GLY A 153 62.57 -12.20 -1.00
CA GLY A 153 63.01 -13.49 -0.47
C GLY A 153 61.84 -14.39 -0.05
N SER A 154 61.71 -15.54 -0.69
CA SER A 154 60.69 -16.58 -0.50
C SER A 154 60.24 -16.86 0.94
N ARG A 155 58.93 -16.68 1.24
CA ARG A 155 57.97 -17.60 1.93
C ARG A 155 56.69 -16.81 2.26
N ARG A 156 55.54 -17.52 2.23
CA ARG A 156 54.13 -17.01 2.26
C ARG A 156 53.88 -15.82 3.22
N PRO A 157 53.11 -14.78 2.83
CA PRO A 157 52.68 -13.74 3.76
C PRO A 157 51.69 -14.32 4.77
N SER A 158 51.93 -14.10 6.06
CA SER A 158 50.95 -14.31 7.12
C SER A 158 50.39 -12.96 7.55
N PHE A 159 49.07 -12.80 7.41
CA PHE A 159 48.34 -11.64 7.90
C PHE A 159 47.94 -11.87 9.36
N SER A 160 48.32 -10.96 10.26
CA SER A 160 47.78 -10.90 11.62
C SER A 160 46.92 -9.65 11.75
N ILE A 161 45.62 -9.82 12.03
CA ILE A 161 44.71 -8.72 12.37
C ILE A 161 44.65 -8.64 13.89
N GLN A 162 45.14 -7.55 14.48
CA GLN A 162 44.88 -7.23 15.89
C GLN A 162 43.60 -6.41 16.01
N LEU A 163 42.63 -6.93 16.77
CA LEU A 163 41.38 -6.24 17.10
C LEU A 163 41.63 -5.26 18.25
N LEU A 164 41.56 -3.95 17.99
CA LEU A 164 41.90 -2.93 18.99
C LEU A 164 40.75 -2.52 19.92
N ALA A 165 39.48 -2.71 19.55
CA ALA A 165 38.32 -2.45 20.43
C ALA A 165 36.97 -2.78 19.76
N ALA A 166 35.95 -3.12 20.56
CA ALA A 166 34.54 -3.20 20.15
C ALA A 166 33.65 -2.38 21.09
N LYS A 167 32.71 -1.58 20.56
CA LYS A 167 31.77 -0.75 21.33
C LYS A 167 30.30 -1.07 21.01
N ASP A 168 29.41 -0.88 21.99
CA ASP A 168 27.95 -1.00 21.78
C ASP A 168 27.31 0.30 21.25
N LYS A 169 25.99 0.29 21.00
CA LYS A 169 25.22 1.44 20.47
C LYS A 169 25.15 2.66 21.41
N SER A 170 25.65 2.53 22.64
CA SER A 170 25.81 3.63 23.61
C SER A 170 27.27 4.12 23.74
N GLY A 171 28.22 3.48 23.03
CA GLY A 171 29.63 3.87 22.99
C GLY A 171 30.53 3.19 24.04
N ARG A 172 30.05 2.19 24.79
CA ARG A 172 30.84 1.48 25.82
C ARG A 172 31.67 0.31 25.24
N LEU A 173 32.91 0.17 25.70
CA LEU A 173 33.88 -0.85 25.25
C LEU A 173 33.64 -2.23 25.89
N PHE A 174 33.62 -3.30 25.08
CA PHE A 174 33.63 -4.68 25.55
C PHE A 174 35.02 -5.11 26.02
N ARG A 175 35.14 -5.53 27.28
CA ARG A 175 36.35 -6.22 27.79
C ARG A 175 36.18 -7.73 27.52
N ASN A 176 37.08 -8.31 26.72
CA ASN A 176 37.28 -9.76 26.43
C ASN A 176 36.64 -10.37 25.16
N ALA A 177 36.99 -9.83 23.98
CA ALA A 177 36.58 -10.35 22.66
C ALA A 177 37.35 -11.61 22.16
N ARG A 178 38.21 -12.24 22.98
CA ARG A 178 39.16 -13.27 22.51
C ARG A 178 38.61 -14.71 22.50
N ARG A 179 37.47 -15.01 23.14
CA ARG A 179 36.90 -16.38 23.23
C ARG A 179 35.86 -16.74 22.14
N ALA A 180 35.29 -15.77 21.44
CA ALA A 180 34.23 -16.03 20.46
C ALA A 180 34.76 -16.52 19.09
N VAL A 181 36.02 -16.22 18.76
CA VAL A 181 36.61 -16.52 17.44
C VAL A 181 37.10 -17.97 17.32
N ASP A 182 37.54 -18.58 18.41
CA ASP A 182 38.10 -19.95 18.40
C ASP A 182 37.02 -21.05 18.27
N GLY A 183 35.76 -20.73 18.54
CA GLY A 183 34.63 -21.67 18.36
C GLY A 183 34.18 -21.81 16.90
N TYR A 184 34.30 -20.73 16.10
CA TYR A 184 33.77 -20.71 14.73
C TYR A 184 34.70 -21.39 13.70
N ARG A 185 36.01 -21.45 13.99
CA ARG A 185 37.02 -22.06 13.10
C ARG A 185 36.96 -23.58 13.00
N ARG A 186 36.30 -24.28 13.94
CA ARG A 186 36.29 -25.76 13.97
C ARG A 186 35.14 -26.41 13.20
N ALA A 187 34.19 -25.65 12.64
CA ALA A 187 32.91 -26.21 12.23
C ALA A 187 32.69 -26.50 10.73
N SER A 188 33.42 -25.92 9.75
CA SER A 188 33.20 -26.23 8.31
C SER A 188 34.24 -25.59 7.36
N PRO A 189 35.02 -26.35 6.56
CA PRO A 189 36.05 -25.80 5.66
C PRO A 189 35.55 -25.12 4.37
N LEU A 190 34.27 -25.28 3.99
CA LEU A 190 33.77 -24.85 2.66
C LEU A 190 33.14 -23.45 2.61
N LYS A 191 33.17 -22.67 3.71
CA LYS A 191 32.64 -21.29 3.74
C LYS A 191 33.71 -20.19 3.63
N GLY A 192 34.97 -20.56 3.36
CA GLY A 192 36.09 -19.61 3.24
C GLY A 192 36.12 -18.81 1.92
N CYS A 193 35.59 -19.35 0.83
CA CYS A 193 35.65 -18.67 -0.49
C CYS A 193 34.55 -17.62 -0.72
N LEU A 194 33.48 -17.59 0.10
CA LEU A 194 32.36 -16.66 -0.13
C LEU A 194 32.53 -15.30 0.58
N VAL A 195 33.54 -15.16 1.44
CA VAL A 195 33.72 -13.96 2.28
C VAL A 195 34.72 -12.95 1.67
N GLU A 196 35.62 -13.38 0.78
CA GLU A 196 36.58 -12.47 0.13
C GLU A 196 35.96 -11.60 -0.99
N LEU A 197 34.79 -11.96 -1.54
CA LEU A 197 34.17 -11.17 -2.62
C LEU A 197 33.27 -10.02 -2.11
N LEU A 198 32.95 -9.97 -0.81
CA LEU A 198 32.03 -8.98 -0.24
C LEU A 198 32.72 -7.82 0.50
N GLN A 199 34.05 -7.82 0.59
CA GLN A 199 34.78 -6.79 1.34
C GLN A 199 35.50 -5.75 0.46
N THR A 200 35.58 -5.94 -0.85
CA THR A 200 36.20 -4.97 -1.78
C THR A 200 35.26 -3.83 -2.23
N THR A 201 33.97 -3.86 -1.87
CA THR A 201 33.01 -2.79 -2.22
C THR A 201 32.76 -1.77 -1.10
N ALA A 202 33.37 -1.92 0.08
CA ALA A 202 33.11 -1.03 1.22
C ALA A 202 34.15 0.10 1.41
N ALA A 203 35.11 0.25 0.51
CA ALA A 203 36.23 1.19 0.69
C ALA A 203 36.45 2.14 -0.50
N THR A 204 35.39 2.68 -1.09
CA THR A 204 35.49 3.91 -1.90
C THR A 204 34.21 4.74 -1.80
N SER A 205 34.31 5.86 -1.07
CA SER A 205 33.56 7.12 -1.20
C SER A 205 32.03 7.15 -1.11
N ASN A 206 31.54 8.14 -0.37
CA ASN A 206 30.18 8.72 -0.43
C ASN A 206 29.52 8.65 -1.82
N VAL A 207 28.46 7.85 -1.97
CA VAL A 207 27.60 7.84 -3.16
C VAL A 207 26.14 7.87 -2.71
N LYS A 208 25.38 8.89 -3.16
CA LYS A 208 24.04 9.25 -2.65
C LYS A 208 22.86 8.72 -3.49
N ASN A 209 23.06 7.85 -4.49
CA ASN A 209 21.95 7.30 -5.29
C ASN A 209 22.32 5.96 -5.97
N VAL A 210 21.32 5.09 -6.20
CA VAL A 210 21.43 3.84 -6.99
C VAL A 210 21.78 4.11 -8.47
N PHE A 211 21.52 5.32 -8.98
CA PHE A 211 21.90 5.74 -10.33
C PHE A 211 23.42 5.86 -10.54
N ASP A 212 24.20 6.14 -9.49
CA ASP A 212 25.66 6.22 -9.59
C ASP A 212 26.29 4.84 -9.74
N VAL A 213 25.64 3.77 -9.25
CA VAL A 213 26.16 2.40 -9.42
C VAL A 213 26.16 1.99 -10.89
N ASN A 214 25.10 2.31 -11.64
CA ASN A 214 25.04 2.03 -13.09
C ASN A 214 26.00 2.93 -13.88
N ARG A 215 26.19 4.20 -13.50
CA ARG A 215 27.12 5.11 -14.19
C ARG A 215 28.58 4.77 -13.91
N ILE A 216 28.91 4.34 -12.70
CA ILE A 216 30.22 3.80 -12.31
C ILE A 216 30.47 2.46 -13.01
N PHE A 217 29.48 1.57 -13.13
CA PHE A 217 29.62 0.32 -13.87
C PHE A 217 29.87 0.53 -15.37
N TYR A 218 29.13 1.44 -16.03
CA TYR A 218 29.31 1.72 -17.46
C TYR A 218 30.63 2.46 -17.77
N SER A 219 31.06 3.41 -16.91
CA SER A 219 32.36 4.10 -17.07
C SER A 219 33.56 3.24 -16.70
N SER A 220 33.36 2.25 -15.81
CA SER A 220 34.39 1.24 -15.51
C SER A 220 34.50 0.19 -16.62
N PHE A 221 33.41 -0.10 -17.36
CA PHE A 221 33.46 -1.05 -18.47
C PHE A 221 34.14 -0.48 -19.73
N SER A 222 34.01 0.83 -20.01
CA SER A 222 34.73 1.45 -21.14
C SER A 222 36.24 1.60 -20.88
N SER A 223 36.67 1.60 -19.61
CA SER A 223 38.08 1.63 -19.21
C SER A 223 38.66 0.25 -18.86
N ALA A 224 37.84 -0.81 -18.77
CA ALA A 224 38.26 -2.18 -18.48
C ALA A 224 38.61 -3.03 -19.72
N GLY A 225 38.41 -2.50 -20.94
CA GLY A 225 38.77 -3.19 -22.19
C GLY A 225 40.26 -3.55 -22.29
N SER A 226 41.14 -2.79 -21.61
CA SER A 226 42.58 -2.99 -21.66
C SER A 226 43.17 -3.81 -20.51
N ARG A 227 42.37 -4.28 -19.54
CA ARG A 227 42.85 -5.10 -18.39
C ARG A 227 42.27 -6.52 -18.33
N LEU A 228 41.45 -6.92 -19.29
CA LEU A 228 40.92 -8.28 -19.34
C LEU A 228 41.90 -9.29 -19.94
N GLU A 229 43.02 -8.86 -20.53
CA GLU A 229 43.98 -9.76 -21.19
C GLU A 229 44.73 -10.73 -20.24
N SER A 230 44.84 -10.42 -18.94
CA SER A 230 45.64 -11.24 -18.00
C SER A 230 44.87 -12.37 -17.30
N PHE A 231 43.59 -12.57 -17.61
CA PHE A 231 42.77 -13.63 -17.00
C PHE A 231 42.57 -14.80 -17.97
N SER A 232 42.70 -16.03 -17.47
CA SER A 232 42.46 -17.26 -18.24
C SER A 232 41.03 -17.30 -18.77
N GLY A 233 40.82 -17.94 -19.94
CA GLY A 233 39.51 -17.95 -20.63
C GLY A 233 38.34 -18.46 -19.77
N SER A 234 38.60 -19.36 -18.83
CA SER A 234 37.60 -19.87 -17.87
C SER A 234 37.09 -18.79 -16.90
N MET A 235 37.97 -17.89 -16.46
CA MET A 235 37.64 -16.82 -15.50
C MET A 235 36.84 -15.69 -16.16
N ARG A 236 37.08 -15.42 -17.44
CA ARG A 236 36.28 -14.43 -18.21
C ARG A 236 34.84 -14.89 -18.41
N SER A 237 34.64 -16.16 -18.77
CA SER A 237 33.29 -16.73 -18.94
C SER A 237 32.48 -16.75 -17.65
N THR A 238 33.13 -17.00 -16.50
CA THR A 238 32.43 -16.97 -15.20
C THR A 238 32.04 -15.55 -14.79
N ILE A 239 32.90 -14.55 -15.00
CA ILE A 239 32.58 -13.14 -14.71
C ILE A 239 31.44 -12.63 -15.61
N LEU A 240 31.48 -12.95 -16.91
CA LEU A 240 30.40 -12.61 -17.86
C LEU A 240 29.08 -13.30 -17.49
N ALA A 241 29.12 -14.58 -17.12
CA ALA A 241 27.92 -15.31 -16.68
C ALA A 241 27.35 -14.74 -15.37
N LEU A 242 28.20 -14.35 -14.41
CA LEU A 242 27.77 -13.76 -13.14
C LEU A 242 27.16 -12.37 -13.34
N ALA A 243 27.78 -11.54 -14.19
CA ALA A 243 27.24 -10.23 -14.57
C ALA A 243 25.88 -10.35 -15.27
N LEU A 244 25.75 -11.32 -16.19
CA LEU A 244 24.48 -11.62 -16.86
C LEU A 244 23.41 -12.10 -15.86
N CYS A 245 23.76 -12.98 -14.92
CA CYS A 245 22.85 -13.43 -13.86
C CYS A 245 22.38 -12.29 -12.95
N ILE A 246 23.26 -11.34 -12.59
CA ILE A 246 22.89 -10.18 -11.77
C ILE A 246 21.94 -9.24 -12.55
N VAL A 247 22.19 -9.00 -13.84
CA VAL A 247 21.31 -8.19 -14.70
C VAL A 247 19.93 -8.85 -14.87
N LEU A 248 19.89 -10.17 -15.12
CA LEU A 248 18.64 -10.92 -15.25
C LEU A 248 17.84 -10.98 -13.94
N ALA A 249 18.51 -11.16 -12.79
CA ALA A 249 17.87 -11.15 -11.47
C ALA A 249 17.27 -9.78 -11.10
N SER A 250 17.95 -8.69 -11.48
CA SER A 250 17.48 -7.31 -11.23
C SER A 250 16.24 -6.97 -12.06
N GLY A 251 16.17 -7.44 -13.31
CA GLY A 251 15.04 -7.19 -14.21
C GLY A 251 13.75 -7.92 -13.80
N ALA A 252 13.88 -9.11 -13.21
CA ALA A 252 12.73 -9.91 -12.77
C ALA A 252 11.99 -9.31 -11.55
N GLN A 253 12.68 -8.54 -10.70
CA GLN A 253 12.10 -8.06 -9.45
C GLN A 253 11.11 -6.89 -9.63
N CYS A 254 11.21 -6.16 -10.75
CA CYS A 254 10.35 -5.04 -11.10
C CYS A 254 9.26 -5.37 -12.11
N ALA A 255 9.35 -6.52 -12.81
CA ALA A 255 8.37 -6.90 -13.81
C ALA A 255 7.04 -7.29 -13.15
N TRP A 256 5.93 -6.89 -13.79
CA TRP A 256 4.57 -7.32 -13.44
C TRP A 256 4.06 -8.26 -14.54
N GLY A 257 3.23 -9.26 -14.20
CA GLY A 257 2.93 -10.31 -15.17
C GLY A 257 1.58 -11.01 -15.08
N LYS A 258 0.87 -10.96 -13.94
CA LYS A 258 -0.52 -11.45 -13.87
C LYS A 258 -1.47 -10.31 -14.14
N GLU A 259 -1.98 -10.24 -15.37
CA GLU A 259 -2.79 -9.13 -15.84
C GLU A 259 -4.30 -9.43 -15.81
N LYS A 260 -5.07 -8.43 -15.36
CA LYS A 260 -6.49 -8.30 -15.65
C LYS A 260 -6.69 -7.07 -16.53
N LYS A 261 -7.36 -7.25 -17.66
CA LYS A 261 -7.62 -6.19 -18.65
C LYS A 261 -9.13 -5.98 -18.82
N TRP A 262 -9.56 -4.73 -18.71
CA TRP A 262 -10.94 -4.29 -18.91
C TRP A 262 -11.00 -3.29 -20.07
N SER A 263 -11.77 -3.61 -21.10
CA SER A 263 -11.93 -2.84 -22.34
C SER A 263 -13.16 -3.29 -23.11
N GLY A 264 -13.70 -2.42 -23.97
CA GLY A 264 -14.90 -2.74 -24.76
C GLY A 264 -16.06 -3.25 -23.91
N ASN A 265 -16.75 -4.29 -24.40
CA ASN A 265 -17.98 -4.79 -23.79
C ASN A 265 -17.82 -5.34 -22.37
N ASN A 266 -16.62 -5.81 -21.99
CA ASN A 266 -16.42 -6.41 -20.67
C ASN A 266 -16.23 -5.35 -19.56
N PHE A 267 -16.06 -4.08 -19.91
CA PHE A 267 -15.62 -3.04 -18.97
C PHE A 267 -16.66 -2.78 -17.88
N TYR A 268 -17.88 -2.39 -18.25
CA TYR A 268 -18.91 -1.99 -17.27
C TYR A 268 -19.36 -3.13 -16.36
N ASP A 269 -19.11 -4.39 -16.73
CA ASP A 269 -19.43 -5.54 -15.88
C ASP A 269 -18.50 -5.64 -14.66
N GLN A 270 -17.35 -4.97 -14.68
CA GLN A 270 -16.35 -4.99 -13.62
C GLN A 270 -16.56 -3.90 -12.57
N PHE A 271 -17.54 -3.01 -12.79
CA PHE A 271 -17.79 -1.86 -11.94
C PHE A 271 -19.24 -1.84 -11.46
N ASP A 272 -19.42 -1.35 -10.24
CA ASP A 272 -20.71 -0.97 -9.68
C ASP A 272 -20.97 0.51 -9.99
N PHE A 273 -22.22 0.84 -10.32
CA PHE A 273 -22.64 2.23 -10.60
C PHE A 273 -23.12 2.87 -9.30
N TRP A 274 -22.45 3.92 -8.88
CA TRP A 274 -22.86 4.72 -7.72
C TRP A 274 -24.05 5.60 -8.10
N THR A 275 -25.12 5.55 -7.30
CA THR A 275 -26.35 6.33 -7.54
C THR A 275 -26.75 7.20 -6.35
N SER A 276 -25.98 7.15 -5.27
CA SER A 276 -26.21 7.97 -4.07
C SER A 276 -25.73 9.40 -4.30
N GLY A 277 -26.05 10.29 -3.36
CA GLY A 277 -25.53 11.66 -3.35
C GLY A 277 -24.02 11.69 -3.44
N ASP A 278 -23.50 12.75 -4.06
CA ASP A 278 -22.07 12.95 -4.23
C ASP A 278 -21.39 13.25 -2.88
N PRO A 279 -20.41 12.44 -2.44
CA PRO A 279 -19.70 12.69 -1.19
C PRO A 279 -18.96 14.04 -1.15
N THR A 280 -18.63 14.62 -2.30
CA THR A 280 -17.97 15.94 -2.42
C THR A 280 -18.95 17.08 -2.69
N HIS A 281 -20.25 16.83 -2.44
CA HIS A 281 -21.34 17.81 -2.50
C HIS A 281 -21.50 18.50 -3.87
N GLY A 282 -21.12 17.80 -4.95
CA GLY A 282 -21.24 18.30 -6.31
C GLY A 282 -22.67 18.53 -6.79
N HIS A 283 -22.82 19.42 -7.78
CA HIS A 283 -24.06 19.68 -8.51
C HIS A 283 -24.26 18.64 -9.62
N VAL A 284 -24.37 17.38 -9.21
CA VAL A 284 -24.35 16.20 -10.08
C VAL A 284 -25.50 15.26 -9.73
N GLN A 285 -25.93 14.45 -10.71
CA GLN A 285 -26.85 13.34 -10.49
C GLN A 285 -26.25 12.06 -11.06
N PHE A 286 -25.63 11.24 -10.22
CA PHE A 286 -25.10 9.97 -10.66
C PHE A 286 -26.21 8.99 -11.05
N LYS A 287 -26.11 8.40 -12.24
CA LYS A 287 -27.13 7.51 -12.80
C LYS A 287 -26.70 6.05 -12.75
N ASP A 288 -27.69 5.17 -12.61
CA ASP A 288 -27.49 3.73 -12.77
C ASP A 288 -27.15 3.36 -14.22
N ARG A 289 -26.68 2.11 -14.42
CA ARG A 289 -26.26 1.61 -15.72
C ARG A 289 -27.35 1.65 -16.79
N ALA A 290 -28.58 1.23 -16.46
CA ALA A 290 -29.66 1.12 -17.43
C ALA A 290 -30.09 2.51 -17.93
N THR A 291 -30.22 3.46 -17.00
CA THR A 291 -30.47 4.86 -17.32
C THR A 291 -29.34 5.44 -18.17
N ALA A 292 -28.08 5.22 -17.76
CA ALA A 292 -26.91 5.72 -18.45
C ALA A 292 -26.80 5.24 -19.90
N GLN A 293 -27.09 3.96 -20.16
CA GLN A 293 -27.13 3.40 -21.52
C GLN A 293 -28.24 4.04 -22.34
N LYS A 294 -29.45 4.11 -21.78
CA LYS A 294 -30.63 4.67 -22.45
C LYS A 294 -30.44 6.14 -22.82
N THR A 295 -29.77 6.91 -21.97
CA THR A 295 -29.52 8.34 -22.19
C THR A 295 -28.19 8.64 -22.84
N GLY A 296 -27.45 7.63 -23.31
CA GLY A 296 -26.18 7.80 -24.04
C GLY A 296 -25.01 8.32 -23.20
N LEU A 297 -25.10 8.26 -21.86
CA LEU A 297 -23.99 8.64 -20.97
C LEU A 297 -22.87 7.61 -20.97
N ILE A 298 -23.19 6.35 -21.29
CA ILE A 298 -22.20 5.30 -21.48
C ILE A 298 -22.46 4.57 -22.79
N SER A 299 -21.38 4.14 -23.43
CA SER A 299 -21.44 3.25 -24.61
C SER A 299 -20.09 2.58 -24.85
N VAL A 300 -20.08 1.56 -25.70
CA VAL A 300 -18.87 0.98 -26.24
C VAL A 300 -18.79 1.35 -27.73
N GLN A 301 -17.71 2.02 -28.12
CA GLN A 301 -17.46 2.53 -29.47
C GLN A 301 -16.32 1.71 -30.11
N GLY A 302 -16.67 0.64 -30.82
CA GLY A 302 -15.70 -0.38 -31.22
C GLY A 302 -15.14 -1.09 -29.99
N ASP A 303 -13.83 -1.01 -29.75
CA ASP A 303 -13.20 -1.55 -28.54
C ASP A 303 -13.04 -0.52 -27.41
N LYS A 304 -13.42 0.74 -27.65
CA LYS A 304 -13.26 1.84 -26.70
C LYS A 304 -14.49 2.01 -25.83
N VAL A 305 -14.28 2.39 -24.59
CA VAL A 305 -15.34 2.61 -23.61
C VAL A 305 -15.56 4.10 -23.46
N TYR A 306 -16.79 4.57 -23.70
CA TYR A 306 -17.19 5.96 -23.57
C TYR A 306 -17.95 6.18 -22.27
N MET A 307 -17.52 7.13 -21.44
CA MET A 307 -18.23 7.51 -20.22
C MET A 307 -18.28 9.03 -20.12
N GLY A 308 -19.45 9.61 -20.39
CA GLY A 308 -19.66 11.05 -20.41
C GLY A 308 -20.75 11.52 -19.46
N VAL A 309 -21.18 12.76 -19.70
CA VAL A 309 -22.20 13.47 -18.94
C VAL A 309 -23.30 13.96 -19.87
N ASP A 310 -24.46 14.33 -19.31
CA ASP A 310 -25.47 15.01 -20.10
C ASP A 310 -24.89 16.35 -20.57
N HIS A 311 -24.89 16.58 -21.87
CA HIS A 311 -24.44 17.83 -22.50
C HIS A 311 -25.50 18.42 -23.44
N THR A 312 -26.77 18.04 -23.23
CA THR A 312 -27.91 18.46 -24.05
C THR A 312 -28.95 19.20 -23.24
N ASN A 313 -29.27 18.74 -22.02
CA ASN A 313 -30.36 19.29 -21.23
C ASN A 313 -29.89 20.27 -20.14
N LYS A 314 -30.74 21.25 -19.85
CA LYS A 314 -30.61 22.04 -18.62
C LYS A 314 -30.81 21.14 -17.40
N ALA A 315 -30.02 21.35 -16.36
CA ALA A 315 -29.92 20.45 -15.23
C ALA A 315 -29.97 21.20 -13.87
N PRO A 316 -31.10 21.86 -13.53
CA PRO A 316 -31.21 22.68 -12.33
C PRO A 316 -31.06 21.91 -11.02
N LYS A 317 -31.23 20.58 -11.05
CA LYS A 317 -31.10 19.67 -9.89
C LYS A 317 -29.79 18.88 -9.87
N GLY A 318 -28.80 19.30 -10.67
CA GLY A 318 -27.53 18.60 -10.86
C GLY A 318 -27.44 17.92 -12.23
N ARG A 319 -26.27 17.99 -12.85
CA ARG A 319 -26.02 17.44 -14.19
C ARG A 319 -25.89 15.92 -14.14
N PRO A 320 -26.65 15.15 -14.94
CA PRO A 320 -26.48 13.71 -15.01
C PRO A 320 -25.06 13.29 -15.42
N ALA A 321 -24.46 12.40 -14.64
CA ALA A 321 -23.13 11.87 -14.85
C ALA A 321 -23.04 10.43 -14.30
N ILE A 322 -21.85 9.85 -14.37
CA ILE A 322 -21.59 8.47 -13.93
C ILE A 322 -20.46 8.48 -12.91
N ARG A 323 -20.59 7.64 -11.88
CA ARG A 323 -19.50 7.26 -10.99
C ARG A 323 -19.44 5.73 -10.92
N LEU A 324 -18.30 5.18 -11.29
CA LEU A 324 -18.03 3.75 -11.32
C LEU A 324 -17.07 3.39 -10.20
N GLN A 325 -17.33 2.30 -9.49
CA GLN A 325 -16.39 1.71 -8.54
C GLN A 325 -16.11 0.26 -8.91
N SER A 326 -14.83 -0.12 -9.04
CA SER A 326 -14.48 -1.49 -9.42
C SER A 326 -14.96 -2.47 -8.35
N LYS A 327 -15.48 -3.62 -8.77
CA LYS A 327 -15.88 -4.72 -7.87
C LYS A 327 -14.66 -5.33 -7.18
N GLN A 328 -13.55 -5.41 -7.91
CA GLN A 328 -12.29 -5.89 -7.38
C GLN A 328 -11.52 -4.77 -6.68
N SER A 329 -10.92 -5.09 -5.53
CA SER A 329 -9.91 -4.27 -4.87
C SER A 329 -8.50 -4.89 -4.98
N PHE A 330 -7.46 -4.08 -4.69
CA PHE A 330 -6.06 -4.53 -4.67
C PHE A 330 -5.23 -3.79 -3.61
N THR A 331 -4.20 -4.43 -3.08
CA THR A 331 -3.29 -3.87 -2.07
C THR A 331 -1.95 -3.42 -2.65
N GLU A 332 -1.40 -4.21 -3.57
CA GLU A 332 -0.22 -3.90 -4.38
C GLU A 332 -0.56 -4.20 -5.84
N GLY A 333 0.05 -3.46 -6.75
CA GLY A 333 -0.25 -3.63 -8.17
C GLY A 333 0.33 -2.53 -9.03
N LEU A 334 0.35 -2.81 -10.33
CA LEU A 334 0.55 -1.83 -11.38
C LEU A 334 -0.78 -1.60 -12.09
N LEU A 335 -1.37 -0.43 -11.88
CA LEU A 335 -2.62 0.00 -12.51
C LEU A 335 -2.30 0.91 -13.70
N ILE A 336 -2.68 0.51 -14.90
CA ILE A 336 -2.47 1.26 -16.13
C ILE A 336 -3.81 1.61 -16.74
N ILE A 337 -3.99 2.87 -17.11
CA ILE A 337 -5.10 3.33 -17.92
C ILE A 337 -4.57 3.93 -19.22
N ASP A 338 -5.08 3.47 -20.36
CA ASP A 338 -4.79 4.03 -21.69
C ASP A 338 -6.04 4.73 -22.21
N LEU A 339 -5.92 6.01 -22.55
CA LEU A 339 -7.01 6.90 -22.90
C LEU A 339 -6.73 7.56 -24.25
N ASP A 340 -7.77 7.65 -25.07
CA ASP A 340 -7.78 8.59 -26.21
C ASP A 340 -8.35 9.95 -25.81
N HIS A 341 -9.19 9.99 -24.77
CA HIS A 341 -9.82 11.21 -24.28
C HIS A 341 -10.09 11.14 -22.77
N MET A 342 -9.96 12.28 -22.09
CA MET A 342 -10.45 12.50 -20.73
C MET A 342 -11.34 13.75 -20.71
N PRO A 343 -12.15 13.98 -19.67
CA PRO A 343 -12.98 15.17 -19.61
C PRO A 343 -12.14 16.45 -19.75
N GLY A 344 -12.59 17.35 -20.63
CA GLY A 344 -11.88 18.59 -20.97
C GLY A 344 -11.81 19.60 -19.82
N SER A 345 -11.08 20.68 -20.06
CA SER A 345 -10.85 21.79 -19.13
C SER A 345 -12.04 22.76 -19.12
N VAL A 346 -13.20 22.27 -18.65
CA VAL A 346 -14.50 22.97 -18.72
C VAL A 346 -14.86 23.58 -17.37
N CYS A 347 -15.28 24.84 -17.36
CA CYS A 347 -15.77 25.48 -16.14
C CYS A 347 -16.86 24.64 -15.44
N GLY A 348 -16.66 24.39 -14.15
CA GLY A 348 -17.56 23.65 -13.30
C GLY A 348 -17.33 22.15 -13.26
N SER A 349 -16.55 21.56 -14.18
CA SER A 349 -16.26 20.12 -14.15
C SER A 349 -15.18 19.77 -13.12
N TRP A 350 -15.32 18.59 -12.53
CA TRP A 350 -14.33 17.95 -11.67
C TRP A 350 -14.29 16.45 -11.99
N PRO A 351 -13.49 16.04 -12.99
CA PRO A 351 -13.30 14.64 -13.32
C PRO A 351 -12.18 14.02 -12.49
N ALA A 352 -12.34 12.73 -12.16
CA ALA A 352 -11.33 11.98 -11.43
C ALA A 352 -11.21 10.52 -11.92
N PHE A 353 -9.96 10.05 -12.03
CA PHE A 353 -9.60 8.63 -12.06
C PHE A 353 -8.65 8.37 -10.88
N TRP A 354 -9.12 7.58 -9.93
CA TRP A 354 -8.54 7.50 -8.60
C TRP A 354 -8.78 6.14 -7.97
N THR A 355 -8.20 5.91 -6.79
CA THR A 355 -8.49 4.72 -6.01
C THR A 355 -8.85 5.08 -4.58
N VAL A 356 -9.79 4.33 -3.98
CA VAL A 356 -10.25 4.54 -2.61
C VAL A 356 -10.21 3.26 -1.78
N GLY A 357 -9.76 3.39 -0.53
CA GLY A 357 -9.79 2.32 0.45
C GLY A 357 -11.05 2.35 1.31
N GLY A 358 -11.34 1.23 1.97
CA GLY A 358 -12.49 1.15 2.88
C GLY A 358 -12.39 2.15 4.03
N SER A 359 -13.53 2.74 4.43
CA SER A 359 -13.61 3.71 5.53
C SER A 359 -12.73 4.96 5.35
N TRP A 360 -12.93 5.70 4.26
CA TRP A 360 -12.25 6.96 4.00
C TRP A 360 -12.25 7.91 5.22
N PRO A 361 -11.13 8.59 5.55
CA PRO A 361 -9.82 8.55 4.86
C PRO A 361 -8.87 7.48 5.42
N ARG A 362 -9.31 6.62 6.35
CA ARG A 362 -8.43 5.64 7.03
C ARG A 362 -7.89 4.55 6.09
N GLY A 363 -8.66 4.20 5.06
CA GLY A 363 -8.23 3.27 4.03
C GLY A 363 -7.29 3.89 2.99
N GLY A 364 -7.09 5.21 3.04
CA GLY A 364 -6.33 5.99 2.08
C GLY A 364 -7.06 6.21 0.76
N GLU A 365 -6.65 7.24 0.03
CA GLU A 365 -7.11 7.59 -1.31
C GLU A 365 -5.92 8.06 -2.14
N ILE A 366 -5.93 7.72 -3.43
CA ILE A 366 -4.87 8.01 -4.40
C ILE A 366 -5.51 8.53 -5.68
N ASP A 367 -5.39 9.82 -5.92
CA ASP A 367 -5.89 10.50 -7.12
C ASP A 367 -4.83 10.45 -8.20
N ILE A 368 -5.10 9.72 -9.27
CA ILE A 368 -4.11 9.47 -10.35
C ILE A 368 -4.27 10.51 -11.45
N ILE A 369 -5.52 10.81 -11.81
CA ILE A 369 -5.89 11.89 -12.72
C ILE A 369 -6.97 12.71 -12.04
N GLU A 370 -6.70 13.96 -11.73
CA GLU A 370 -7.66 14.85 -11.10
C GLU A 370 -7.37 16.33 -11.43
N GLY A 371 -8.45 17.10 -11.55
CA GLY A 371 -8.39 18.54 -11.75
C GLY A 371 -9.79 19.15 -11.77
N VAL A 372 -9.84 20.47 -11.80
CA VAL A 372 -11.10 21.23 -11.73
C VAL A 372 -11.14 22.39 -12.72
N ASN A 373 -12.36 22.71 -13.18
CA ASN A 373 -12.67 23.79 -14.09
C ASN A 373 -11.72 23.86 -15.30
N LYS A 374 -11.06 25.01 -15.51
CA LYS A 374 -10.12 25.26 -16.62
C LYS A 374 -8.69 24.78 -16.33
N GLY A 375 -8.49 23.98 -15.29
CA GLY A 375 -7.21 23.34 -15.02
C GLY A 375 -6.74 22.52 -16.23
N ASN A 376 -5.47 22.67 -16.61
CA ASN A 376 -4.89 22.04 -17.79
C ASN A 376 -3.64 21.21 -17.48
N VAL A 377 -3.36 21.01 -16.19
CA VAL A 377 -2.24 20.22 -15.71
C VAL A 377 -2.76 19.26 -14.65
N ASN A 378 -2.38 17.98 -14.76
CA ASN A 378 -2.83 16.96 -13.84
C ASN A 378 -2.22 17.15 -12.44
N GLN A 379 -3.03 16.92 -11.41
CA GLN A 379 -2.57 16.83 -10.03
C GLN A 379 -2.78 15.41 -9.50
N VAL A 380 -1.68 14.76 -9.11
CA VAL A 380 -1.70 13.49 -8.40
C VAL A 380 -1.74 13.78 -6.91
N THR A 381 -2.79 13.37 -6.20
CA THR A 381 -2.98 13.67 -4.77
C THR A 381 -3.15 12.38 -3.97
N LEU A 382 -2.72 12.40 -2.71
CA LEU A 382 -3.01 11.31 -1.78
C LEU A 382 -3.61 11.90 -0.52
N HIS A 383 -4.61 11.20 0.00
CA HIS A 383 -5.37 11.55 1.18
C HIS A 383 -5.32 10.40 2.18
N THR A 384 -5.01 10.73 3.44
CA THR A 384 -4.92 9.76 4.53
C THR A 384 -5.55 10.35 5.80
N ASN A 385 -5.74 9.50 6.80
CA ASN A 385 -5.83 9.98 8.19
C ASN A 385 -4.45 10.46 8.69
N SER A 386 -4.42 10.99 9.91
CA SER A 386 -3.19 11.51 10.53
C SER A 386 -2.05 10.50 10.61
N GLY A 387 -0.82 10.99 10.42
CA GLY A 387 0.40 10.18 10.51
C GLY A 387 1.14 9.93 9.19
N CYS A 388 0.74 10.58 8.10
CA CYS A 388 1.44 10.50 6.81
C CYS A 388 1.95 11.87 6.34
N LYS A 389 3.26 12.09 6.48
CA LYS A 389 3.99 13.21 5.87
C LYS A 389 5.09 12.68 4.95
N VAL A 390 5.02 13.08 3.70
CA VAL A 390 5.95 12.65 2.65
C VAL A 390 7.19 13.54 2.66
N GLY A 391 8.35 12.93 2.86
CA GLY A 391 9.64 13.62 2.84
C GLY A 391 10.14 13.91 1.41
N SER A 392 11.46 13.80 1.23
CA SER A 392 12.09 13.98 -0.08
C SER A 392 11.52 13.04 -1.13
N ARG A 393 11.13 13.59 -2.29
CA ARG A 393 10.53 12.85 -3.40
C ARG A 393 11.49 12.77 -4.59
N ASN A 394 11.72 11.57 -5.10
CA ASN A 394 12.44 11.39 -6.36
C ASN A 394 11.44 11.32 -7.52
N MET A 395 10.98 12.49 -8.00
CA MET A 395 10.00 12.64 -9.09
C MET A 395 10.28 13.86 -10.00
N THR A 396 9.68 13.92 -11.19
CA THR A 396 9.83 15.05 -12.14
C THR A 396 8.77 16.14 -11.92
N GLY A 397 7.63 15.81 -11.31
CA GLY A 397 6.58 16.75 -10.95
C GLY A 397 6.95 17.69 -9.80
N ARG A 398 6.10 18.70 -9.57
CA ARG A 398 6.25 19.70 -8.51
C ARG A 398 5.32 19.37 -7.36
N ALA A 399 5.86 19.11 -6.17
CA ALA A 399 5.05 18.93 -4.96
C ALA A 399 4.26 20.21 -4.65
N THR A 400 2.97 20.06 -4.33
CA THR A 400 2.09 21.15 -3.88
C THR A 400 1.83 21.07 -2.37
N GLY A 401 2.02 19.90 -1.76
CA GLY A 401 1.95 19.68 -0.32
C GLY A 401 2.66 18.39 0.09
N ASP A 402 3.13 18.33 1.33
CA ASP A 402 3.86 17.17 1.88
C ASP A 402 3.03 16.35 2.87
N ASN A 403 2.00 16.93 3.48
CA ASN A 403 1.15 16.28 4.48
C ASN A 403 -0.11 15.68 3.83
N CYS A 404 -0.29 14.37 3.93
CA CYS A 404 -1.43 13.68 3.31
C CYS A 404 -2.67 13.64 4.22
N ASP A 405 -2.53 14.07 5.48
CA ASP A 405 -3.62 14.08 6.45
C ASP A 405 -4.69 15.11 6.06
N VAL A 406 -5.89 14.62 5.73
CA VAL A 406 -7.03 15.45 5.32
C VAL A 406 -7.47 16.43 6.41
N ALA A 407 -7.40 16.04 7.68
CA ALA A 407 -7.82 16.91 8.78
C ALA A 407 -6.83 18.06 8.99
N ALA A 408 -5.53 17.78 8.85
CA ALA A 408 -4.48 18.77 9.01
C ALA A 408 -4.36 19.75 7.83
N THR A 409 -4.83 19.35 6.64
CA THR A 409 -4.67 20.13 5.41
C THR A 409 -5.97 20.75 4.90
N GLY A 410 -7.09 20.59 5.61
CA GLY A 410 -8.40 21.01 5.10
C GLY A 410 -8.76 20.28 3.79
N ASN A 411 -8.42 18.99 3.72
CA ASN A 411 -8.58 18.11 2.56
C ASN A 411 -7.71 18.44 1.34
N ALA A 412 -6.64 19.24 1.47
CA ALA A 412 -5.73 19.47 0.35
C ALA A 412 -4.82 18.25 0.03
N GLY A 413 -4.51 17.44 1.05
CA GLY A 413 -3.64 16.26 0.90
C GLY A 413 -2.21 16.61 0.46
N CYS A 414 -1.47 15.60 0.00
CA CYS A 414 -0.05 15.73 -0.34
C CYS A 414 0.23 15.69 -1.85
N GLY A 415 -0.34 16.65 -2.57
CA GLY A 415 -0.35 16.69 -4.03
C GLY A 415 1.00 16.86 -4.74
N VAL A 416 1.01 16.45 -6.01
CA VAL A 416 2.06 16.67 -7.00
C VAL A 416 1.43 17.12 -8.31
N GLN A 417 1.83 18.29 -8.79
CA GLN A 417 1.46 18.75 -10.11
C GLN A 417 2.44 18.19 -11.15
N ILE A 418 1.93 17.50 -12.18
CA ILE A 418 2.75 16.95 -13.26
C ILE A 418 3.28 18.07 -14.15
N THR A 419 4.60 18.16 -14.32
CA THR A 419 5.23 19.23 -15.12
C THR A 419 5.34 18.90 -16.60
N LYS A 420 5.14 17.63 -16.97
CA LYS A 420 5.12 17.17 -18.36
C LYS A 420 3.92 17.79 -19.10
N ALA A 421 4.17 18.32 -20.29
CA ALA A 421 3.15 18.95 -21.12
C ALA A 421 2.04 17.96 -21.51
N ASN A 422 0.84 18.49 -21.74
CA ASN A 422 -0.33 17.73 -22.20
C ASN A 422 -0.83 16.66 -21.21
N SER A 423 -0.61 16.86 -19.91
CA SER A 423 -0.97 15.88 -18.88
C SER A 423 -2.46 15.83 -18.57
N TYR A 424 -3.25 16.84 -18.94
CA TYR A 424 -4.65 16.91 -18.52
C TYR A 424 -5.55 17.71 -19.48
N GLY A 425 -6.85 17.37 -19.43
CA GLY A 425 -7.95 18.12 -20.03
C GLY A 425 -7.78 18.35 -21.53
N ASP A 426 -8.09 19.56 -22.00
CA ASP A 426 -8.10 19.85 -23.43
C ASP A 426 -6.74 19.64 -24.09
N SER A 427 -5.65 19.89 -23.36
CA SER A 427 -4.30 19.71 -23.86
C SER A 427 -3.95 18.24 -24.07
N PHE A 428 -4.40 17.35 -23.17
CA PHE A 428 -4.29 15.91 -23.33
C PHE A 428 -5.08 15.44 -24.56
N ASN A 429 -6.34 15.87 -24.65
CA ASN A 429 -7.27 15.45 -25.70
C ASN A 429 -6.80 15.86 -27.11
N ARG A 430 -6.37 17.13 -27.28
CA ARG A 430 -5.86 17.63 -28.58
C ARG A 430 -4.60 16.91 -29.06
N ASN A 431 -3.87 16.25 -28.17
CA ASN A 431 -2.65 15.50 -28.49
C ASN A 431 -2.90 13.99 -28.62
N GLY A 432 -4.16 13.56 -28.75
CA GLY A 432 -4.52 12.16 -28.96
C GLY A 432 -4.46 11.30 -27.70
N GLY A 433 -4.42 11.94 -26.53
CA GLY A 433 -4.43 11.30 -25.23
C GLY A 433 -3.08 10.73 -24.78
N GLY A 434 -3.12 9.56 -24.15
CA GLY A 434 -1.97 8.98 -23.49
C GLY A 434 -2.34 7.96 -22.42
N ALA A 435 -1.32 7.47 -21.71
CA ALA A 435 -1.48 6.49 -20.66
C ALA A 435 -0.97 7.02 -19.31
N TYR A 436 -1.68 6.65 -18.25
CA TYR A 436 -1.25 6.83 -16.87
C TYR A 436 -0.98 5.45 -16.26
N ALA A 437 0.13 5.33 -15.54
CA ALA A 437 0.48 4.12 -14.81
C ALA A 437 0.77 4.46 -13.35
N MET A 438 0.13 3.74 -12.43
CA MET A 438 0.36 3.83 -11.00
C MET A 438 0.93 2.51 -10.48
N GLU A 439 2.16 2.54 -9.98
CA GLU A 439 2.77 1.43 -9.25
C GLU A 439 2.56 1.65 -7.75
N ARG A 440 1.91 0.69 -7.09
CA ARG A 440 1.77 0.65 -5.64
C ARG A 440 2.44 -0.60 -5.09
N THR A 441 3.36 -0.37 -4.15
CA THR A 441 4.08 -1.39 -3.38
C THR A 441 4.00 -1.05 -1.90
N THR A 442 4.49 -1.94 -1.04
CA THR A 442 4.70 -1.64 0.39
C THR A 442 5.67 -0.48 0.66
N ASN A 443 6.52 -0.10 -0.29
CA ASN A 443 7.57 0.91 -0.09
C ASN A 443 7.27 2.25 -0.77
N SER A 444 6.37 2.29 -1.74
CA SER A 444 6.09 3.53 -2.48
C SER A 444 4.82 3.43 -3.31
N ILE A 445 4.26 4.60 -3.60
CA ILE A 445 3.28 4.84 -4.67
C ILE A 445 3.94 5.76 -5.70
N LYS A 446 3.95 5.36 -6.97
CA LYS A 446 4.54 6.13 -8.06
C LYS A 446 3.54 6.25 -9.20
N VAL A 447 3.50 7.41 -9.86
CA VAL A 447 2.66 7.65 -11.03
C VAL A 447 3.50 8.18 -12.18
N TRP A 448 3.29 7.63 -13.37
CA TRP A 448 3.86 8.10 -14.64
C TRP A 448 2.73 8.50 -15.59
N PHE A 449 2.98 9.57 -16.34
CA PHE A 449 2.21 9.96 -17.51
C PHE A 449 3.05 9.73 -18.78
N PHE A 450 2.53 8.96 -19.72
CA PHE A 450 3.11 8.76 -21.03
C PHE A 450 2.18 9.38 -22.10
N PRO A 451 2.60 10.46 -22.79
CA PRO A 451 1.84 10.99 -23.91
C PRO A 451 1.66 9.94 -25.01
N LYS A 452 0.58 10.05 -25.80
CA LYS A 452 0.35 9.17 -26.96
C LYS A 452 1.61 9.07 -27.83
N ASN A 453 1.91 7.87 -28.32
CA ASN A 453 3.10 7.55 -29.14
C ASN A 453 4.47 7.76 -28.44
N LYS A 454 4.48 7.96 -27.11
CA LYS A 454 5.71 8.04 -26.29
C LYS A 454 5.72 6.99 -25.17
N TYR A 455 5.04 5.87 -25.41
CA TYR A 455 4.95 4.77 -24.45
C TYR A 455 6.29 4.00 -24.43
N PRO A 456 6.78 3.57 -23.26
CA PRO A 456 7.73 2.48 -23.19
C PRO A 456 7.19 1.26 -23.95
N SER A 457 8.05 0.54 -24.65
CA SER A 457 7.63 -0.58 -25.53
C SER A 457 6.91 -1.71 -24.79
N ASP A 458 7.13 -1.81 -23.48
CA ASP A 458 6.56 -2.83 -22.59
C ASP A 458 5.28 -2.36 -21.85
N LEU A 459 4.90 -1.08 -21.95
CA LEU A 459 3.79 -0.52 -21.17
C LEU A 459 2.47 -1.29 -21.35
N LEU A 460 2.17 -1.70 -22.59
CA LEU A 460 0.93 -2.38 -22.96
C LEU A 460 1.14 -3.84 -23.42
N SER A 461 2.35 -4.38 -23.21
CA SER A 461 2.74 -5.72 -23.70
C SER A 461 2.21 -6.88 -22.84
N GLY A 462 1.65 -6.59 -21.66
CA GLY A 462 1.26 -7.58 -20.65
C GLY A 462 2.37 -7.95 -19.65
N HIS A 463 3.62 -7.56 -19.95
CA HIS A 463 4.78 -7.74 -19.06
C HIS A 463 5.57 -6.44 -18.82
N PRO A 464 4.90 -5.37 -18.34
CA PRO A 464 5.55 -4.09 -18.07
C PRO A 464 6.60 -4.19 -16.95
N ASN A 465 7.69 -3.44 -17.12
CA ASN A 465 8.78 -3.29 -16.18
C ASN A 465 9.06 -1.81 -15.87
N PRO A 466 8.44 -1.26 -14.80
CA PRO A 466 8.61 0.14 -14.40
C PRO A 466 10.04 0.57 -14.10
N CYS A 467 10.96 -0.35 -13.81
CA CYS A 467 12.37 0.00 -13.56
C CYS A 467 13.10 0.54 -14.80
N ASN A 468 12.55 0.30 -16.00
CA ASN A 468 13.09 0.81 -17.26
C ASN A 468 12.37 2.07 -17.77
N TRP A 469 11.33 2.55 -17.09
CA TRP A 469 10.54 3.71 -17.53
C TRP A 469 11.15 5.05 -17.16
N GLY A 470 12.22 5.03 -16.38
CA GLY A 470 12.84 6.23 -15.84
C GLY A 470 12.06 6.80 -14.65
N LYS A 471 12.34 8.07 -14.36
CA LYS A 471 11.87 8.75 -13.15
C LYS A 471 10.35 9.00 -13.22
N PRO A 472 9.58 8.67 -12.17
CA PRO A 472 8.13 8.91 -12.16
C PRO A 472 7.79 10.40 -12.10
N ASP A 473 6.59 10.74 -12.56
CA ASP A 473 6.05 12.11 -12.50
C ASP A 473 5.59 12.47 -11.08
N SER A 474 5.06 11.49 -10.34
CA SER A 474 4.78 11.60 -8.90
C SER A 474 5.38 10.42 -8.15
N HIS A 475 5.98 10.66 -6.98
CA HIS A 475 6.54 9.62 -6.12
C HIS A 475 6.28 9.95 -4.65
N THR A 476 5.51 9.08 -4.01
CA THR A 476 5.29 9.07 -2.57
C THR A 476 6.01 7.88 -1.95
N PRO A 477 7.19 8.08 -1.33
CA PRO A 477 7.82 7.04 -0.52
C PRO A 477 6.94 6.69 0.69
N LEU A 478 6.79 5.40 0.97
CA LEU A 478 6.10 4.86 2.13
C LEU A 478 7.11 4.26 3.11
N GLY A 479 6.79 4.34 4.40
CA GLY A 479 7.65 3.99 5.53
C GLY A 479 7.88 5.19 6.45
N GLY A 480 8.40 4.93 7.65
CA GLY A 480 8.70 5.97 8.65
C GLY A 480 7.51 6.90 8.90
N ASN A 481 7.62 8.14 8.43
CA ASN A 481 6.64 9.22 8.59
C ASN A 481 5.39 9.10 7.71
N CYS A 482 5.31 8.11 6.82
CA CYS A 482 4.07 7.74 6.13
C CYS A 482 4.00 6.22 5.94
N PRO A 483 3.54 5.46 6.95
CA PRO A 483 3.44 4.01 6.87
C PRO A 483 2.50 3.54 5.74
N ALA A 484 2.84 2.43 5.09
CA ALA A 484 2.00 1.84 4.04
C ALA A 484 0.61 1.40 4.54
N SER A 485 0.43 1.22 5.85
CA SER A 485 -0.85 0.90 6.50
C SER A 485 -1.91 1.99 6.35
N HIS A 486 -1.55 3.21 5.94
CA HIS A 486 -2.53 4.24 5.57
C HIS A 486 -3.32 3.86 4.32
N PHE A 487 -2.81 2.94 3.51
CA PHE A 487 -3.46 2.50 2.29
C PHE A 487 -3.87 1.03 2.46
N GLY A 488 -5.16 0.76 2.59
CA GLY A 488 -5.73 -0.59 2.62
C GLY A 488 -5.92 -1.19 1.23
N PRO A 489 -6.72 -2.27 1.08
CA PRO A 489 -7.22 -2.68 -0.23
C PRO A 489 -8.01 -1.52 -0.88
N GLN A 490 -7.68 -1.20 -2.13
CA GLN A 490 -8.20 -0.05 -2.88
C GLN A 490 -9.09 -0.51 -4.04
N ASN A 491 -10.25 0.13 -4.20
CA ASN A 491 -11.09 0.01 -5.39
C ASN A 491 -10.80 1.17 -6.35
N ILE A 492 -10.92 0.92 -7.65
CA ILE A 492 -10.68 1.87 -8.73
C ILE A 492 -11.97 2.65 -8.98
N ILE A 493 -11.88 3.97 -9.05
CA ILE A 493 -13.00 4.87 -9.27
C ILE A 493 -12.81 5.66 -10.57
N PHE A 494 -13.90 5.80 -11.32
CA PHE A 494 -14.06 6.80 -12.36
C PHE A 494 -15.25 7.68 -12.02
N ASP A 495 -15.12 8.99 -12.11
CA ASP A 495 -16.28 9.87 -12.09
C ASP A 495 -16.05 11.20 -12.81
N ILE A 496 -17.15 11.93 -12.95
CA ILE A 496 -17.19 13.33 -13.32
C ILE A 496 -18.25 13.98 -12.44
N THR A 497 -17.82 14.75 -11.44
CA THR A 497 -18.71 15.61 -10.67
C THR A 497 -18.62 17.07 -11.14
N PHE A 498 -19.41 17.93 -10.53
CA PHE A 498 -19.49 19.35 -10.89
C PHE A 498 -19.53 20.24 -9.66
N CYS A 499 -18.84 21.37 -9.69
CA CYS A 499 -18.78 22.31 -8.57
C CYS A 499 -18.30 21.63 -7.28
N GLY A 500 -19.17 21.48 -6.29
CA GLY A 500 -18.83 20.81 -5.04
C GLY A 500 -17.71 21.49 -4.27
N ASP A 501 -17.11 20.71 -3.39
CA ASP A 501 -16.17 21.18 -2.38
C ASP A 501 -14.89 21.80 -2.99
N TRP A 502 -14.43 21.32 -4.15
CA TRP A 502 -13.23 21.87 -4.81
C TRP A 502 -13.56 22.77 -5.99
N ALA A 503 -14.14 22.24 -7.08
CA ALA A 503 -14.33 23.01 -8.31
C ALA A 503 -15.21 24.25 -8.09
N GLY A 504 -16.22 24.13 -7.22
CA GLY A 504 -17.08 25.24 -6.82
C GLY A 504 -16.33 26.31 -6.03
N ALA A 505 -15.48 25.90 -5.09
CA ALA A 505 -14.71 26.81 -4.23
C ALA A 505 -13.72 27.68 -5.01
N VAL A 506 -13.11 27.14 -6.08
CA VAL A 506 -12.11 27.86 -6.89
C VAL A 506 -12.65 28.37 -8.24
N PHE A 507 -13.96 28.26 -8.48
CA PHE A 507 -14.60 28.57 -9.77
C PHE A 507 -14.29 30.00 -10.26
N GLY A 508 -14.49 31.00 -9.42
CA GLY A 508 -14.21 32.40 -9.77
C GLY A 508 -12.73 32.71 -9.92
N GLN A 509 -11.87 32.07 -9.11
CA GLN A 509 -10.41 32.24 -9.18
C GLN A 509 -9.84 31.72 -10.51
N GLN A 510 -10.53 30.77 -11.14
CA GLN A 510 -10.15 30.18 -12.43
C GLN A 510 -10.86 30.83 -13.62
N GLY A 511 -11.44 32.03 -13.43
CA GLY A 511 -12.00 32.84 -14.50
C GLY A 511 -13.31 32.30 -15.07
N CYS A 512 -14.08 31.54 -14.28
CA CYS A 512 -15.35 30.95 -14.71
C CYS A 512 -16.59 31.76 -14.31
N GLY A 513 -16.42 32.90 -13.62
CA GLY A 513 -17.52 33.69 -13.05
C GLY A 513 -17.81 33.31 -11.59
N ASN A 514 -18.97 33.69 -11.07
CA ASN A 514 -19.25 33.60 -9.62
C ASN A 514 -20.31 32.56 -9.22
N ASP A 515 -21.02 31.95 -10.18
CA ASP A 515 -22.07 30.97 -9.90
C ASP A 515 -21.83 29.67 -10.67
N CYS A 516 -21.12 28.74 -10.02
CA CYS A 516 -20.80 27.44 -10.60
C CYS A 516 -22.07 26.62 -10.88
N LYS A 517 -23.02 26.56 -9.93
CA LYS A 517 -24.23 25.74 -10.08
C LYS A 517 -25.13 26.29 -11.18
N GLY A 518 -25.25 27.61 -11.27
CA GLY A 518 -25.97 28.28 -12.36
C GLY A 518 -25.32 28.01 -13.72
N PHE A 519 -23.98 28.08 -13.82
CA PHE A 519 -23.28 27.77 -15.05
C PHE A 519 -23.53 26.32 -15.49
N VAL A 520 -23.31 25.35 -14.58
CA VAL A 520 -23.50 23.92 -14.86
C VAL A 520 -24.96 23.62 -15.20
N SER A 521 -25.93 24.26 -14.55
CA SER A 521 -27.35 24.02 -14.81
C SER A 521 -27.80 24.51 -16.19
N ASN A 522 -27.26 25.65 -16.66
CA ASN A 522 -27.84 26.38 -17.78
C ASN A 522 -27.06 26.26 -19.09
N ASN A 523 -25.84 25.71 -19.08
CA ASN A 523 -24.96 25.63 -20.26
C ASN A 523 -24.63 24.18 -20.67
N PRO A 524 -25.61 23.34 -21.06
CA PRO A 524 -25.36 21.93 -21.38
C PRO A 524 -24.28 21.70 -22.44
N SER A 525 -24.28 22.48 -23.51
CA SER A 525 -23.34 22.31 -24.62
C SER A 525 -21.88 22.52 -24.24
N ALA A 526 -21.59 23.22 -23.12
CA ALA A 526 -20.24 23.40 -22.62
C ALA A 526 -19.59 22.06 -22.21
N PHE A 527 -20.39 21.05 -21.86
CA PHE A 527 -19.93 19.77 -21.33
C PHE A 527 -19.81 18.67 -22.40
N LYS A 528 -19.86 19.04 -23.69
CA LYS A 528 -19.72 18.09 -24.80
C LYS A 528 -18.38 17.33 -24.75
N GLU A 529 -17.31 18.01 -24.33
CA GLU A 529 -15.98 17.42 -24.16
C GLU A 529 -15.76 16.85 -22.74
N SER A 530 -16.79 16.75 -21.91
CA SER A 530 -16.69 16.18 -20.55
C SER A 530 -16.96 14.68 -20.57
N TYR A 531 -16.04 13.90 -21.17
CA TYR A 531 -16.13 12.43 -21.22
C TYR A 531 -14.76 11.75 -21.21
N TRP A 532 -14.75 10.52 -20.68
CA TRP A 532 -13.66 9.57 -20.81
C TRP A 532 -13.85 8.72 -22.06
N LEU A 533 -12.79 8.54 -22.85
CA LEU A 533 -12.72 7.54 -23.92
C LEU A 533 -11.53 6.61 -23.65
N ILE A 534 -11.86 5.44 -23.10
CA ILE A 534 -10.91 4.52 -22.50
C ILE A 534 -10.61 3.40 -23.48
N ASN A 535 -9.33 3.22 -23.83
CA ASN A 535 -8.87 2.08 -24.62
C ASN A 535 -8.78 0.82 -23.76
N SER A 536 -8.16 0.92 -22.58
CA SER A 536 -8.14 -0.16 -21.59
C SER A 536 -7.77 0.31 -20.19
N VAL A 537 -8.27 -0.41 -19.19
CA VAL A 537 -7.72 -0.42 -17.82
C VAL A 537 -7.09 -1.78 -17.58
N ARG A 538 -5.85 -1.77 -17.08
CA ARG A 538 -5.05 -2.97 -16.82
C ARG A 538 -4.58 -2.94 -15.38
N LEU A 539 -4.86 -4.00 -14.63
CA LEU A 539 -4.36 -4.19 -13.27
C LEU A 539 -3.46 -5.42 -13.27
N LEU A 540 -2.19 -5.20 -12.96
CA LEU A 540 -1.20 -6.27 -12.92
C LEU A 540 -0.75 -6.55 -11.49
N SER A 541 -0.56 -7.83 -11.17
CA SER A 541 0.09 -8.29 -9.95
C SER A 541 1.37 -9.08 -10.28
N LYS A 542 2.21 -9.28 -9.26
CA LYS A 542 3.37 -10.19 -9.34
C LYS A 542 2.93 -11.66 -9.36
#